data_AF-H1VIB7-F1
#
_entry.id   AF-H1VIB7-F1
#
_cell.length_a   1.000
_cell.length_b   1.000
_cell.length_c   1.000
_cell.angle_alpha   90.00
_cell.angle_beta   90.00
_cell.angle_gamma   90.00
#
_symmetry.space_group_name_H-M   'P 1'
#
loop_
_entity.id
_entity.type
_entity.pdbx_description
1 polymer ?
#
loop_
_entity_poly.entity_id
_entity_poly.type
_entity_poly.pdbx_seq_one_letter_code
_entity_poly.pdbx_strand_id
1 'polypeptide(L)'
;MVRAIFRNLVIAAAGEFPSDCPSEQAAKEWAKLRQGRFSSDLDDSVTHLICTNEEFKNKRKNHRIKNAEKDKRKIHIINWDWYRFSCTHNKKLRERDFDFSSTRAKEKERFRKKRELEQRARNSMKGEKWINPDLYHVCTDKSFFEYKIELFRTSEDEDGAHHEKYQLYLFESHAKPHLYWFGVKFLKKRDNGRWWPHASERTSPTPGNLQQQFQQFLKFFELKTSIRWWDRIIKAGTREKIFFNYSPPTRGKPVGGSMKGD
;
A
#
# COMPACT_ATOMS: atom_id res chain seq x y z
N MET A 1 13.10 52.38 13.71
CA MET A 1 11.63 52.41 13.46
C MET A 1 11.12 50.98 13.35
N VAL A 2 10.08 50.61 14.12
CA VAL A 2 9.45 49.28 14.03
C VAL A 2 8.67 49.20 12.73
N ARG A 3 8.86 48.12 11.94
CA ARG A 3 8.20 47.96 10.65
C ARG A 3 6.80 47.41 10.84
N ALA A 4 5.87 47.82 9.99
CA ALA A 4 4.49 47.34 9.94
C ALA A 4 4.38 45.92 9.34
N ILE A 5 5.11 44.95 9.90
CA ILE A 5 5.26 43.61 9.32
C ILE A 5 4.01 42.74 9.46
N PHE A 6 3.10 43.10 10.37
CA PHE A 6 1.84 42.38 10.60
C PHE A 6 0.62 43.20 10.20
N ARG A 7 0.82 44.21 9.34
CA ARG A 7 -0.30 44.99 8.78
C ARG A 7 -1.34 44.06 8.16
N ASN A 8 -2.60 44.27 8.53
CA ASN A 8 -3.77 43.47 8.13
C ASN A 8 -3.79 42.01 8.62
N LEU A 9 -2.89 41.63 9.54
CA LEU A 9 -2.90 40.30 10.14
C LEU A 9 -3.68 40.31 11.46
N VAL A 10 -4.60 39.37 11.55
CA VAL A 10 -5.31 39.01 12.78
C VAL A 10 -4.79 37.65 13.23
N ILE A 11 -4.15 37.63 14.39
CA ILE A 11 -3.45 36.47 14.94
C ILE A 11 -4.23 35.96 16.15
N ALA A 12 -4.47 34.65 16.22
CA ALA A 12 -5.04 34.01 17.40
C ALA A 12 -4.07 32.92 17.90
N ALA A 13 -4.07 32.69 19.22
CA ALA A 13 -3.34 31.58 19.82
C ALA A 13 -4.24 30.33 19.93
N ALA A 14 -3.69 29.17 19.58
CA ALA A 14 -4.39 27.90 19.72
C ALA A 14 -4.55 27.46 21.19
N GLY A 15 -3.61 27.84 22.05
CA GLY A 15 -3.61 27.54 23.48
C GLY A 15 -2.66 28.45 24.23
N GLU A 16 -2.02 27.92 25.27
CA GLU A 16 -1.11 28.70 26.11
C GLU A 16 0.15 29.09 25.34
N PHE A 17 0.64 30.30 25.62
CA PHE A 17 1.90 30.74 25.02
C PHE A 17 3.05 29.88 25.55
N PRO A 18 3.98 29.45 24.68
CA PRO A 18 5.14 28.66 25.10
C PRO A 18 6.02 29.43 26.09
N SER A 19 6.84 28.70 26.85
CA SER A 19 7.67 29.21 27.94
C SER A 19 8.72 30.26 27.51
N ASP A 20 9.00 30.36 26.22
CA ASP A 20 9.87 31.36 25.62
C ASP A 20 9.16 32.68 25.28
N CYS A 21 7.85 32.77 25.52
CA CYS A 21 7.06 33.99 25.46
C CYS A 21 7.07 34.70 26.82
N PRO A 22 7.53 35.97 26.91
CA PRO A 22 7.60 36.69 28.19
C PRO A 22 6.25 36.82 28.91
N SER A 23 5.17 37.03 28.15
CA SER A 23 3.78 36.96 28.59
C SER A 23 2.83 37.03 27.39
N GLU A 24 1.58 36.60 27.55
CA GLU A 24 0.53 36.84 26.55
C GLU A 24 0.38 38.33 26.22
N GLN A 25 0.50 39.19 27.24
CA GLN A 25 0.40 40.63 27.08
C GLN A 25 1.53 41.19 26.20
N ALA A 26 2.77 40.73 26.42
CA ALA A 26 3.91 41.12 25.58
C ALA A 26 3.72 40.68 24.12
N ALA A 27 3.18 39.48 23.89
CA ALA A 27 2.85 39.02 22.55
C ALA A 27 1.83 39.95 21.87
N LYS A 28 0.76 40.35 22.58
CA LYS A 28 -0.26 41.29 22.09
C LYS A 28 0.34 42.65 21.74
N GLU A 29 1.21 43.18 22.60
CA GLU A 29 1.90 44.45 22.39
C GLU A 29 2.82 44.42 21.18
N TRP A 30 3.58 43.33 21.00
CA TRP A 30 4.47 43.17 19.85
C TRP A 30 3.73 43.19 18.52
N ALA A 31 2.52 42.61 18.45
CA ALA A 31 1.69 42.65 17.26
C ALA A 31 1.18 44.07 16.99
N LYS A 32 0.67 44.74 18.04
CA LYS A 32 0.15 46.10 17.96
C LYS A 32 1.20 47.09 17.46
N LEU A 33 2.43 47.01 17.99
CA LEU A 33 3.58 47.82 17.55
C LEU A 33 3.93 47.63 16.06
N ARG A 34 3.55 46.48 15.47
CA ARG A 34 3.84 46.08 14.09
C ARG A 34 2.60 46.14 13.19
N GLN A 35 1.58 46.90 13.62
CA GLN A 35 0.28 47.10 12.94
C GLN A 35 -0.55 45.82 12.73
N GLY A 36 -0.30 44.78 13.52
CA GLY A 36 -1.16 43.60 13.61
C GLY A 36 -2.09 43.66 14.82
N ARG A 37 -3.00 42.69 14.92
CA ARG A 37 -3.86 42.53 16.10
C ARG A 37 -3.92 41.08 16.56
N PHE A 38 -4.05 40.90 17.86
CA PHE A 38 -4.39 39.61 18.45
C PHE A 38 -5.89 39.53 18.69
N SER A 39 -6.51 38.41 18.32
CA SER A 39 -7.85 38.05 18.77
C SER A 39 -7.75 37.03 19.92
N SER A 40 -8.60 37.19 20.93
CA SER A 40 -8.76 36.21 22.01
C SER A 40 -9.37 34.92 21.50
N ASP A 41 -10.23 35.02 20.49
CA ASP A 41 -11.06 33.94 19.98
C ASP A 41 -10.83 33.69 18.50
N LEU A 42 -11.21 32.49 18.06
CA LEU A 42 -11.16 32.13 16.65
C LEU A 42 -12.41 32.68 15.94
N ASP A 43 -12.42 33.99 15.75
CA ASP A 43 -13.49 34.72 15.07
C ASP A 43 -13.31 34.77 13.55
N ASP A 44 -14.27 35.40 12.89
CA ASP A 44 -14.32 35.48 11.43
C ASP A 44 -13.25 36.33 10.76
N SER A 45 -12.52 37.10 11.55
CA SER A 45 -11.46 37.96 11.09
C SER A 45 -10.07 37.34 11.23
N VAL A 46 -9.94 36.20 11.93
CA VAL A 46 -8.66 35.55 12.18
C VAL A 46 -8.07 35.03 10.87
N THR A 47 -6.84 35.45 10.61
CA THR A 47 -6.08 35.06 9.41
C THR A 47 -5.00 34.02 9.72
N HIS A 48 -4.42 34.08 10.92
CA HIS A 48 -3.29 33.27 11.36
C HIS A 48 -3.59 32.68 12.74
N LEU A 49 -3.52 31.36 12.85
CA LEU A 49 -3.55 30.63 14.12
C LEU A 49 -2.12 30.20 14.44
N ILE A 50 -1.55 30.74 15.51
CA ILE A 50 -0.25 30.32 16.02
C ILE A 50 -0.41 29.18 17.03
N CYS A 51 0.43 28.15 16.92
CA CYS A 51 0.47 27.04 17.87
C CYS A 51 1.87 26.46 18.02
N THR A 52 2.11 25.75 19.12
CA THR A 52 3.36 25.01 19.32
C THR A 52 3.33 23.66 18.59
N ASN A 53 4.51 23.03 18.46
CA ASN A 53 4.61 21.67 17.93
C ASN A 53 3.80 20.65 18.76
N GLU A 54 3.72 20.84 20.07
CA GLU A 54 3.01 19.93 20.98
C GLU A 54 1.49 20.08 20.87
N GLU A 55 1.00 21.32 20.82
CA GLU A 55 -0.41 21.63 20.62
C GLU A 55 -0.91 21.10 19.28
N PHE A 56 -0.10 21.25 18.23
CA PHE A 56 -0.44 20.74 16.91
C PHE A 56 -0.43 19.20 16.87
N LYS A 57 0.52 18.54 17.54
CA LYS A 57 0.49 17.07 17.73
C LYS A 57 -0.78 16.62 18.46
N ASN A 58 -1.22 17.40 19.45
CA ASN A 58 -2.44 17.16 20.22
C ASN A 58 -3.71 17.80 19.62
N LYS A 59 -3.72 18.15 18.33
CA LYS A 59 -4.85 18.84 17.67
C LYS A 59 -6.21 18.16 17.80
N ARG A 60 -6.26 16.85 18.07
CA ARG A 60 -7.52 16.15 18.35
C ARG A 60 -8.18 16.61 19.65
N LYS A 61 -7.42 17.21 20.57
CA LYS A 61 -7.92 17.78 21.82
C LYS A 61 -8.16 19.29 21.71
N ASN A 62 -7.44 19.99 20.84
CA ASN A 62 -7.56 21.43 20.66
C ASN A 62 -8.67 21.81 19.64
N HIS A 63 -9.76 22.41 20.13
CA HIS A 63 -10.91 22.81 19.31
C HIS A 63 -10.57 23.94 18.33
N ARG A 64 -9.66 24.86 18.68
CA ARG A 64 -9.26 25.99 17.82
C ARG A 64 -8.53 25.49 16.57
N ILE A 65 -7.62 24.54 16.73
CA ILE A 65 -6.90 23.93 15.60
C ILE A 65 -7.88 23.18 14.68
N LYS A 66 -8.85 22.44 15.23
CA LYS A 66 -9.87 21.74 14.43
C LYS A 66 -10.75 22.70 13.65
N ASN A 67 -11.17 23.79 14.28
CA ASN A 67 -12.03 24.78 13.64
C ASN A 67 -11.27 25.49 12.51
N ALA A 68 -10.01 25.88 12.74
CA ALA A 68 -9.16 26.46 11.72
C ALA A 68 -8.88 25.50 10.55
N GLU A 69 -8.69 24.19 10.79
CA GLU A 69 -8.52 23.19 9.73
C GLU A 69 -9.78 23.02 8.86
N LYS A 70 -10.97 23.25 9.41
CA LYS A 70 -12.26 23.08 8.71
C LYS A 70 -12.78 24.37 8.08
N ASP A 71 -12.18 25.50 8.40
CA ASP A 71 -12.63 26.81 7.95
C ASP A 71 -12.46 26.94 6.42
N LYS A 72 -13.51 27.40 5.75
CA LYS A 72 -13.53 27.60 4.29
C LYS A 72 -12.58 28.71 3.84
N ARG A 73 -12.23 29.65 4.71
CA ARG A 73 -11.36 30.80 4.42
C ARG A 73 -9.87 30.47 4.43
N LYS A 74 -9.51 29.24 4.79
CA LYS A 74 -8.13 28.73 4.84
C LYS A 74 -7.24 29.56 5.78
N ILE A 75 -7.54 29.48 7.07
CA ILE A 75 -6.72 30.07 8.14
C ILE A 75 -5.33 29.43 8.13
N HIS A 76 -4.27 30.23 8.18
CA HIS A 76 -2.90 29.71 8.24
C HIS A 76 -2.58 29.20 9.64
N ILE A 77 -2.28 27.90 9.77
CA ILE A 77 -1.89 27.28 11.05
C ILE A 77 -0.35 27.20 11.09
N ILE A 78 0.27 28.07 11.86
CA ILE A 78 1.71 28.34 11.80
C ILE A 78 2.35 28.10 13.17
N ASN A 79 3.59 27.64 13.17
CA ASN A 79 4.40 27.52 14.38
C ASN A 79 4.66 28.90 15.04
N TRP A 80 4.57 28.96 16.37
CA TRP A 80 4.96 30.12 17.20
C TRP A 80 6.27 30.79 16.78
N ASP A 81 7.27 30.00 16.38
CA ASP A 81 8.58 30.46 15.94
C ASP A 81 8.49 31.48 14.79
N TRP A 82 7.50 31.36 13.90
CA TRP A 82 7.28 32.35 12.85
C TRP A 82 6.99 33.75 13.42
N TYR A 83 6.13 33.81 14.43
CA TYR A 83 5.75 35.05 15.09
C TYR A 83 6.93 35.64 15.86
N ARG A 84 7.58 34.81 16.69
CA ARG A 84 8.75 35.19 17.48
C ARG A 84 9.89 35.70 16.58
N PHE A 85 10.30 34.92 15.59
CA PHE A 85 11.40 35.31 14.71
C PHE A 85 11.04 36.50 13.83
N SER A 86 9.79 36.64 13.37
CA SER A 86 9.36 37.83 12.64
C SER A 86 9.45 39.09 13.51
N CYS A 87 9.09 38.99 14.79
CA CYS A 87 9.24 40.07 15.76
C CYS A 87 10.71 40.44 15.99
N THR A 88 11.58 39.46 16.23
CA THR A 88 13.02 39.65 16.48
C THR A 88 13.74 40.27 15.29
N HIS A 89 13.47 39.79 14.07
CA HIS A 89 14.12 40.28 12.85
C HIS A 89 13.46 41.54 12.27
N ASN A 90 12.36 42.01 12.88
CA ASN A 90 11.55 43.12 12.39
C ASN A 90 11.20 42.96 10.89
N LYS A 91 10.92 41.72 10.47
CA LYS A 91 10.66 41.32 9.08
C LYS A 91 9.62 40.22 9.06
N LYS A 92 8.62 40.34 8.18
CA LYS A 92 7.65 39.27 7.94
C LYS A 92 8.35 38.08 7.28
N LEU A 93 8.54 36.99 8.03
CA LEU A 93 9.07 35.75 7.50
C LEU A 93 8.02 35.04 6.63
N ARG A 94 8.46 34.15 5.72
CA ARG A 94 7.55 33.42 4.84
C ARG A 94 6.74 32.41 5.65
N GLU A 95 5.41 32.50 5.60
CA GLU A 95 4.51 31.66 6.42
C GLU A 95 4.68 30.16 6.09
N ARG A 96 4.84 29.84 4.80
CA ARG A 96 4.93 28.46 4.29
C ARG A 96 6.02 27.60 4.96
N ASP A 97 7.09 28.24 5.43
CA ASP A 97 8.26 27.56 6.01
C ASP A 97 7.96 27.12 7.46
N PHE A 98 6.93 27.69 8.08
CA PHE A 98 6.48 27.42 9.44
C PHE A 98 5.03 26.89 9.49
N ASP A 99 4.40 26.71 8.33
CA ASP A 99 3.04 26.20 8.17
C ASP A 99 3.00 24.69 8.45
N PHE A 100 2.19 24.27 9.42
CA PHE A 100 2.07 22.86 9.77
C PHE A 100 1.42 22.00 8.68
N SER A 101 0.64 22.60 7.77
CA SER A 101 0.06 21.89 6.62
C SER A 101 1.12 21.43 5.62
N SER A 102 2.16 22.25 5.39
CA SER A 102 3.26 21.95 4.49
C SER A 102 4.18 20.87 5.08
N THR A 103 4.43 20.93 6.39
CA THR A 103 5.17 19.91 7.14
C THR A 103 4.44 18.57 7.13
N ARG A 104 3.11 18.55 7.35
CA ARG A 104 2.28 17.33 7.26
C ARG A 104 2.32 16.69 5.88
N ALA A 105 2.27 17.47 4.81
CA ALA A 105 2.37 16.96 3.45
C ALA A 105 3.73 16.26 3.23
N LYS A 106 4.82 16.88 3.69
CA LYS A 106 6.18 16.31 3.61
C LYS A 106 6.34 15.05 4.47
N GLU A 107 5.80 15.02 5.69
CA GLU A 107 5.85 13.85 6.57
C GLU A 107 5.03 12.68 6.03
N LYS A 108 3.80 12.95 5.53
CA LYS A 108 2.96 11.94 4.90
C LYS A 108 3.65 11.35 3.67
N GLU A 109 4.30 12.19 2.87
CA GLU A 109 5.08 11.76 1.72
C GLU A 109 6.27 10.87 2.12
N ARG A 110 7.02 11.27 3.16
CA ARG A 110 8.12 10.46 3.72
C ARG A 110 7.63 9.11 4.22
N PHE A 111 6.52 9.08 4.95
CA PHE A 111 5.94 7.84 5.46
C PHE A 111 5.44 6.94 4.33
N ARG A 112 4.81 7.51 3.30
CA ARG A 112 4.42 6.78 2.08
C ARG A 112 5.64 6.15 1.40
N LYS A 113 6.68 6.94 1.13
CA LYS A 113 7.93 6.45 0.52
C LYS A 113 8.60 5.36 1.36
N LYS A 114 8.62 5.50 2.69
CA LYS A 114 9.15 4.48 3.60
C LYS A 114 8.36 3.18 3.50
N ARG A 115 7.03 3.25 3.53
CA ARG A 115 6.16 2.07 3.37
C ARG A 115 6.32 1.41 2.00
N GLU A 116 6.45 2.20 0.94
CA GLU A 116 6.71 1.69 -0.42
C GLU A 116 8.05 0.96 -0.49
N LEU A 117 9.11 1.50 0.12
CA LEU A 117 10.42 0.86 0.18
C LEU A 117 10.39 -0.44 0.98
N GLU A 118 9.74 -0.44 2.16
CA GLU A 118 9.54 -1.63 2.97
C GLU A 118 8.73 -2.70 2.22
N GLN A 119 7.70 -2.29 1.48
CA GLN A 119 6.89 -3.20 0.66
C GLN A 119 7.72 -3.80 -0.48
N ARG A 120 8.52 -3.00 -1.19
CA ARG A 120 9.43 -3.48 -2.24
C ARG A 120 10.46 -4.45 -1.70
N ALA A 121 11.05 -4.16 -0.52
CA ALA A 121 11.99 -5.07 0.13
C ALA A 121 11.34 -6.43 0.48
N ARG A 122 10.12 -6.40 1.04
CA ARG A 122 9.32 -7.61 1.31
C ARG A 122 9.01 -8.40 0.04
N ASN A 123 8.61 -7.71 -1.02
CA ASN A 123 8.30 -8.32 -2.30
C ASN A 123 9.55 -8.90 -2.98
N SER A 124 10.71 -8.27 -2.83
CA SER A 124 12.01 -8.79 -3.27
C SER A 124 12.35 -10.10 -2.57
N MET A 125 12.29 -10.14 -1.23
CA MET A 125 12.51 -11.38 -0.46
C MET A 125 11.52 -12.49 -0.83
N LYS A 126 10.27 -12.13 -1.16
CA LYS A 126 9.29 -13.10 -1.68
C LYS A 126 9.65 -13.62 -3.07
N GLY A 127 10.27 -12.79 -3.91
CA GLY A 127 10.78 -13.15 -5.23
C GLY A 127 11.94 -14.13 -5.22
N GLU A 128 12.80 -14.09 -4.19
CA GLU A 128 13.88 -15.08 -4.02
C GLU A 128 13.32 -16.49 -3.77
N LYS A 129 12.26 -16.60 -2.96
CA LYS A 129 11.65 -17.89 -2.59
C LYS A 129 10.57 -18.38 -3.55
N TRP A 130 9.87 -17.47 -4.23
CA TRP A 130 8.73 -17.80 -5.08
C TRP A 130 8.65 -16.89 -6.30
N ILE A 131 7.88 -15.79 -6.21
CA ILE A 131 7.62 -14.84 -7.30
C ILE A 131 7.43 -13.46 -6.70
N ASN A 132 8.12 -12.47 -7.27
CA ASN A 132 7.99 -11.08 -6.87
C ASN A 132 6.70 -10.49 -7.50
N PRO A 133 5.70 -10.11 -6.69
CA PRO A 133 4.44 -9.57 -7.21
C PRO A 133 4.57 -8.17 -7.82
N ASP A 134 5.68 -7.45 -7.59
CA ASP A 134 5.95 -6.17 -8.26
C ASP A 134 6.45 -6.36 -9.69
N LEU A 135 6.90 -7.58 -10.05
CA LEU A 135 7.51 -7.89 -11.34
C LEU A 135 6.64 -8.82 -12.19
N TYR A 136 5.80 -9.64 -11.58
CA TYR A 136 5.01 -10.66 -12.25
C TYR A 136 3.59 -10.74 -11.71
N HIS A 137 2.67 -11.13 -12.58
CA HIS A 137 1.29 -11.49 -12.26
C HIS A 137 0.95 -12.86 -12.83
N VAL A 138 -0.22 -13.42 -12.49
CA VAL A 138 -0.65 -14.68 -13.11
C VAL A 138 -1.11 -14.38 -14.53
N CYS A 139 -0.57 -15.15 -15.48
CA CYS A 139 -0.89 -15.02 -16.89
C CYS A 139 -2.38 -15.29 -17.10
N THR A 140 -2.99 -14.46 -17.94
CA THR A 140 -4.40 -14.58 -18.32
C THR A 140 -4.47 -14.61 -19.84
N ASP A 141 -5.18 -15.59 -20.41
CA ASP A 141 -5.32 -15.65 -21.87
C ASP A 141 -6.37 -14.64 -22.40
N LYS A 142 -6.52 -14.63 -23.74
CA LYS A 142 -7.52 -13.85 -24.47
C LYS A 142 -8.97 -14.15 -24.04
N SER A 143 -9.22 -15.27 -23.36
CA SER A 143 -10.53 -15.65 -22.82
C SER A 143 -10.75 -15.21 -21.37
N PHE A 144 -9.81 -14.43 -20.78
CA PHE A 144 -9.80 -14.04 -19.37
C PHE A 144 -9.65 -15.22 -18.41
N PHE A 145 -9.04 -16.32 -18.88
CA PHE A 145 -8.74 -17.45 -18.03
C PHE A 145 -7.40 -17.25 -17.31
N GLU A 146 -7.44 -17.13 -15.99
CA GLU A 146 -6.26 -17.04 -15.14
C GLU A 146 -5.61 -18.45 -15.02
N TYR A 147 -4.34 -18.58 -15.40
CA TYR A 147 -3.58 -19.83 -15.33
C TYR A 147 -3.10 -20.13 -13.90
N LYS A 148 -4.07 -20.28 -13.00
CA LYS A 148 -3.92 -20.71 -11.62
C LYS A 148 -4.82 -21.92 -11.37
N ILE A 149 -4.22 -23.10 -11.46
CA ILE A 149 -4.94 -24.37 -11.52
C ILE A 149 -4.69 -25.16 -10.25
N GLU A 150 -5.75 -25.74 -9.70
CA GLU A 150 -5.67 -26.59 -8.53
C GLU A 150 -5.92 -28.05 -8.94
N LEU A 151 -5.03 -28.94 -8.51
CA LEU A 151 -5.16 -30.38 -8.66
C LEU A 151 -5.26 -31.00 -7.27
N PHE A 152 -6.20 -31.91 -7.07
CA PHE A 152 -6.49 -32.49 -5.75
C PHE A 152 -6.34 -34.01 -5.78
N ARG A 153 -5.85 -34.58 -4.69
CA ARG A 153 -5.84 -36.02 -4.46
C ARG A 153 -6.24 -36.31 -3.02
N THR A 154 -7.05 -37.36 -2.86
CA THR A 154 -7.34 -37.95 -1.56
C THR A 154 -6.90 -39.40 -1.63
N SER A 155 -5.89 -39.77 -0.85
CA SER A 155 -5.51 -41.17 -0.61
C SER A 155 -5.97 -41.58 0.78
N GLU A 156 -6.16 -42.88 0.99
CA GLU A 156 -6.55 -43.46 2.27
C GLU A 156 -5.55 -44.58 2.56
N ASP A 157 -4.81 -44.43 3.65
CA ASP A 157 -3.84 -45.42 4.14
C ASP A 157 -4.25 -45.89 5.56
N GLU A 158 -3.44 -46.73 6.22
CA GLU A 158 -3.72 -47.23 7.58
C GLU A 158 -3.90 -46.09 8.61
N ASP A 159 -3.22 -44.95 8.40
CA ASP A 159 -3.30 -43.75 9.22
C ASP A 159 -4.49 -42.82 8.88
N GLY A 160 -5.32 -43.19 7.90
CA GLY A 160 -6.52 -42.47 7.48
C GLY A 160 -6.40 -41.71 6.16
N ALA A 161 -7.33 -40.77 5.94
CA ALA A 161 -7.43 -40.04 4.66
C ALA A 161 -6.42 -38.89 4.58
N HIS A 162 -5.50 -38.96 3.61
CA HIS A 162 -4.56 -37.91 3.28
C HIS A 162 -5.08 -37.06 2.12
N HIS A 163 -5.20 -35.75 2.33
CA HIS A 163 -5.60 -34.81 1.28
C HIS A 163 -4.42 -33.96 0.83
N GLU A 164 -4.16 -33.99 -0.47
CA GLU A 164 -3.05 -33.34 -1.11
C GLU A 164 -3.54 -32.44 -2.24
N LYS A 165 -2.84 -31.32 -2.44
CA LYS A 165 -3.18 -30.36 -3.48
C LYS A 165 -1.93 -29.79 -4.14
N TYR A 166 -1.90 -29.82 -5.46
CA TYR A 166 -0.99 -28.98 -6.24
C TYR A 166 -1.70 -27.70 -6.67
N GLN A 167 -1.02 -26.56 -6.55
CA GLN A 167 -1.41 -25.31 -7.17
C GLN A 167 -0.37 -24.96 -8.24
N LEU A 168 -0.77 -25.01 -9.49
CA LEU A 168 0.04 -24.70 -10.66
C LEU A 168 -0.23 -23.25 -11.06
N TYR A 169 0.83 -22.53 -11.39
CA TYR A 169 0.77 -21.13 -11.80
C TYR A 169 1.62 -20.92 -13.03
N LEU A 170 1.05 -20.27 -14.05
CA LEU A 170 1.83 -19.62 -15.09
C LEU A 170 1.89 -18.12 -14.78
N PHE A 171 3.07 -17.58 -14.55
CA PHE A 171 3.28 -16.17 -14.31
C PHE A 171 3.81 -15.47 -15.54
N GLU A 172 3.46 -14.19 -15.69
CA GLU A 172 3.85 -13.29 -16.77
C GLU A 172 4.43 -12.01 -16.17
N SER A 173 5.56 -11.55 -16.71
CA SER A 173 6.23 -10.34 -16.26
C SER A 173 5.48 -9.08 -16.71
N HIS A 174 5.61 -8.00 -15.95
CA HIS A 174 5.11 -6.69 -16.34
C HIS A 174 5.98 -5.99 -17.40
N ALA A 175 7.19 -6.50 -17.66
CA ALA A 175 8.11 -5.96 -18.65
C ALA A 175 7.70 -6.36 -20.08
N LYS A 176 8.14 -5.58 -21.08
CA LYS A 176 7.99 -5.90 -22.50
C LYS A 176 9.38 -6.03 -23.14
N PRO A 177 9.69 -7.12 -23.88
CA PRO A 177 8.85 -8.30 -24.09
C PRO A 177 8.59 -9.09 -22.80
N HIS A 178 7.44 -9.77 -22.75
CA HIS A 178 7.03 -10.53 -21.57
C HIS A 178 7.92 -11.76 -21.36
N LEU A 179 8.22 -12.03 -20.10
CA LEU A 179 8.91 -13.23 -19.63
C LEU A 179 8.00 -14.02 -18.72
N TYR A 180 8.16 -15.33 -18.69
CA TYR A 180 7.24 -16.24 -18.04
C TYR A 180 7.92 -17.15 -17.03
N TRP A 181 7.14 -17.62 -16.06
CA TRP A 181 7.54 -18.66 -15.11
C TRP A 181 6.43 -19.68 -14.94
N PHE A 182 6.78 -20.96 -14.99
CA PHE A 182 5.94 -22.01 -14.44
C PHE A 182 6.35 -22.34 -13.00
N GLY A 183 5.42 -22.11 -12.07
CA GLY A 183 5.60 -22.39 -10.65
C GLY A 183 4.57 -23.39 -10.14
N VAL A 184 5.00 -24.24 -9.20
CA VAL A 184 4.13 -25.20 -8.52
C VAL A 184 4.23 -25.04 -7.00
N LYS A 185 3.10 -25.10 -6.31
CA LYS A 185 3.04 -25.31 -4.86
C LYS A 185 2.39 -26.64 -4.56
N PHE A 186 2.96 -27.37 -3.62
CA PHE A 186 2.40 -28.59 -3.07
C PHE A 186 1.94 -28.34 -1.64
N LEU A 187 0.69 -28.68 -1.35
CA LEU A 187 0.07 -28.49 -0.05
C LEU A 187 -0.51 -29.82 0.44
N LYS A 188 -0.41 -30.04 1.74
CA LYS A 188 -1.07 -31.15 2.43
C LYS A 188 -2.08 -30.60 3.44
N LYS A 189 -3.22 -31.24 3.58
CA LYS A 189 -4.19 -30.93 4.63
C LYS A 189 -3.75 -31.65 5.91
N ARG A 190 -3.66 -30.92 7.01
CA ARG A 190 -3.40 -31.51 8.35
C ARG A 190 -4.73 -31.86 9.03
N ASP A 191 -4.64 -32.58 10.15
CA ASP A 191 -5.80 -33.06 10.93
C ASP A 191 -6.72 -31.92 11.40
N ASN A 192 -6.16 -30.72 11.60
CA ASN A 192 -6.92 -29.50 11.90
C ASN A 192 -7.73 -28.94 10.70
N GLY A 193 -7.80 -29.68 9.59
CA GLY A 193 -8.52 -29.32 8.38
C GLY A 193 -7.87 -28.22 7.53
N ARG A 194 -6.73 -27.65 7.96
CA ARG A 194 -6.07 -26.53 7.27
C ARG A 194 -5.06 -27.05 6.23
N TRP A 195 -5.02 -26.39 5.07
CA TRP A 195 -3.99 -26.61 4.06
C TRP A 195 -2.67 -25.95 4.46
N TRP A 196 -1.60 -26.73 4.44
CA TRP A 196 -0.25 -26.27 4.76
C TRP A 196 0.68 -26.41 3.53
N PRO A 197 1.43 -25.36 3.17
CA PRO A 197 2.46 -25.47 2.14
C PRO A 197 3.53 -26.47 2.58
N HIS A 198 3.74 -27.50 1.77
CA HIS A 198 4.79 -28.49 1.98
C HIS A 198 6.02 -28.17 1.13
N ALA A 199 5.81 -27.79 -0.14
CA ALA A 199 6.88 -27.38 -1.04
C ALA A 199 6.39 -26.32 -2.03
N SER A 200 7.30 -25.48 -2.51
CA SER A 200 7.05 -24.54 -3.60
C SER A 200 8.28 -24.39 -4.47
N GLU A 201 8.11 -24.48 -5.78
CA GLU A 201 9.23 -24.50 -6.72
C GLU A 201 8.90 -23.72 -8.00
N ARG A 202 9.91 -23.00 -8.50
CA ARG A 202 9.97 -22.57 -9.91
C ARG A 202 10.69 -23.67 -10.67
N THR A 203 9.99 -24.27 -11.63
CA THR A 203 10.48 -25.46 -12.36
C THR A 203 11.66 -25.17 -13.28
N SER A 204 11.89 -23.89 -13.61
CA SER A 204 13.05 -23.43 -14.35
C SER A 204 14.00 -22.64 -13.45
N PRO A 205 15.32 -22.60 -13.76
CA PRO A 205 16.29 -21.77 -13.04
C PRO A 205 16.21 -20.28 -13.42
N THR A 206 15.76 -19.98 -14.64
CA THR A 206 15.62 -18.62 -15.20
C THR A 206 14.27 -18.47 -15.89
N PRO A 207 13.73 -17.24 -15.99
CA PRO A 207 12.47 -17.03 -16.69
C PRO A 207 12.64 -17.32 -18.19
N GLY A 208 11.61 -17.88 -18.80
CA GLY A 208 11.62 -18.26 -20.22
C GLY A 208 10.57 -17.51 -21.03
N ASN A 209 10.49 -17.84 -22.31
CA ASN A 209 9.36 -17.42 -23.15
C ASN A 209 8.08 -18.22 -22.81
N LEU A 210 6.94 -17.75 -23.32
CA LEU A 210 5.63 -18.36 -23.07
C LEU A 210 5.60 -19.84 -23.46
N GLN A 211 6.06 -20.16 -24.68
CA GLN A 211 6.01 -21.53 -25.22
C GLN A 211 6.76 -22.52 -24.32
N GLN A 212 7.97 -22.18 -23.90
CA GLN A 212 8.81 -23.04 -23.05
C GLN A 212 8.15 -23.29 -21.69
N GLN A 213 7.69 -22.23 -21.02
CA GLN A 213 7.13 -22.32 -19.67
C GLN A 213 5.75 -22.98 -19.69
N PHE A 214 4.94 -22.70 -20.70
CA PHE A 214 3.66 -23.35 -20.88
C PHE A 214 3.82 -24.83 -21.21
N GLN A 215 4.81 -25.23 -22.02
CA GLN A 215 5.07 -26.64 -22.27
C GLN A 215 5.46 -27.40 -20.99
N GLN A 216 6.22 -26.77 -20.08
CA GLN A 216 6.51 -27.37 -18.77
C GLN A 216 5.25 -27.52 -17.92
N PHE A 217 4.38 -26.50 -17.91
CA PHE A 217 3.07 -26.57 -17.26
C PHE A 217 2.24 -27.75 -17.80
N LEU A 218 2.15 -27.90 -19.13
CA LEU A 218 1.39 -28.97 -19.78
C LEU A 218 1.94 -30.35 -19.41
N LYS A 219 3.26 -30.53 -19.47
CA LYS A 219 3.94 -31.79 -19.09
C LYS A 219 3.68 -32.14 -17.62
N PHE A 220 3.77 -31.16 -16.71
CA PHE A 220 3.52 -31.40 -15.30
C PHE A 220 2.06 -31.75 -15.03
N PHE A 221 1.12 -31.07 -15.68
CA PHE A 221 -0.31 -31.36 -15.57
C PHE A 221 -0.60 -32.81 -16.02
N GLU A 222 -0.12 -33.20 -17.19
CA GLU A 222 -0.33 -34.55 -17.73
C GLU A 222 0.35 -35.61 -16.86
N LEU A 223 1.56 -35.34 -16.35
CA LEU A 223 2.25 -36.23 -15.42
C LEU A 223 1.44 -36.51 -14.14
N LYS A 224 0.79 -35.48 -13.57
CA LYS A 224 0.04 -35.63 -12.31
C LYS A 224 -1.37 -36.17 -12.48
N THR A 225 -2.00 -35.93 -13.62
CA THR A 225 -3.42 -36.26 -13.86
C THR A 225 -3.62 -37.43 -14.84
N SER A 226 -2.58 -37.81 -15.60
CA SER A 226 -2.68 -38.69 -16.77
C SER A 226 -3.66 -38.18 -17.84
N ILE A 227 -4.02 -36.88 -17.81
CA ILE A 227 -4.93 -36.26 -18.76
C ILE A 227 -4.16 -35.19 -19.53
N ARG A 228 -4.24 -35.23 -20.85
CA ARG A 228 -3.75 -34.14 -21.69
C ARG A 228 -4.53 -32.87 -21.38
N TRP A 229 -3.84 -31.74 -21.32
CA TRP A 229 -4.49 -30.46 -21.01
C TRP A 229 -5.72 -30.17 -21.88
N TRP A 230 -5.69 -30.50 -23.17
CA TRP A 230 -6.81 -30.27 -24.09
C TRP A 230 -8.04 -31.14 -23.78
N ASP A 231 -7.84 -32.29 -23.13
CA ASP A 231 -8.92 -33.19 -22.73
C ASP A 231 -9.45 -32.90 -21.32
N ARG A 232 -8.85 -31.93 -20.60
CA ARG A 232 -9.07 -31.70 -19.16
C ARG A 232 -10.52 -31.45 -18.77
N ILE A 233 -11.33 -30.91 -19.68
CA ILE A 233 -12.75 -30.61 -19.44
C ILE A 233 -13.58 -31.88 -19.60
N ILE A 234 -13.33 -32.65 -20.65
CA ILE A 234 -14.10 -33.86 -20.98
C ILE A 234 -13.78 -35.00 -20.00
N LYS A 235 -12.50 -35.15 -19.63
CA LYS A 235 -12.01 -36.21 -18.74
C LYS A 235 -11.94 -35.80 -17.27
N ALA A 236 -12.54 -34.66 -16.89
CA ALA A 236 -12.56 -34.22 -15.49
C ALA A 236 -13.29 -35.26 -14.61
N GLY A 237 -12.66 -35.71 -13.53
CA GLY A 237 -13.26 -36.65 -12.58
C GLY A 237 -13.38 -38.11 -13.07
N THR A 238 -12.85 -38.45 -14.25
CA THR A 238 -12.91 -39.83 -14.79
C THR A 238 -11.73 -40.71 -14.35
N ARG A 239 -10.83 -40.20 -13.52
CA ARG A 239 -9.58 -40.89 -13.15
C ARG A 239 -9.70 -41.57 -11.79
N GLU A 240 -8.93 -42.63 -11.64
CA GLU A 240 -8.79 -43.38 -10.39
C GLU A 240 -8.20 -42.51 -9.28
N LYS A 241 -8.47 -42.89 -8.01
CA LYS A 241 -8.06 -42.14 -6.81
C LYS A 241 -6.54 -41.94 -6.67
N ILE A 242 -5.74 -42.72 -7.38
CA ILE A 242 -4.26 -42.63 -7.36
C ILE A 242 -3.72 -41.36 -8.04
N PHE A 243 -4.44 -40.83 -9.04
CA PHE A 243 -4.05 -39.64 -9.78
C PHE A 243 -4.61 -38.37 -9.14
N PHE A 244 -3.95 -37.25 -9.40
CA PHE A 244 -4.53 -35.95 -9.06
C PHE A 244 -5.66 -35.62 -10.02
N ASN A 245 -6.75 -35.08 -9.49
CA ASN A 245 -7.93 -34.68 -10.22
C ASN A 245 -7.97 -33.17 -10.41
N TYR A 246 -8.39 -32.74 -11.60
CA TYR A 246 -8.65 -31.34 -11.93
C TYR A 246 -10.15 -31.07 -11.91
N SER A 247 -10.54 -29.97 -11.27
CA SER A 247 -11.91 -29.47 -11.29
C SER A 247 -11.98 -28.20 -12.14
N PRO A 248 -12.66 -28.22 -13.30
CA PRO A 248 -12.79 -27.05 -14.14
C PRO A 248 -13.62 -25.95 -13.45
N PRO A 249 -13.40 -24.67 -13.79
CA PRO A 249 -14.25 -23.58 -13.32
C PRO A 249 -15.73 -23.83 -13.64
N THR A 250 -16.59 -23.60 -12.67
CA THR A 250 -18.04 -23.78 -12.80
C THR A 250 -18.75 -22.43 -12.97
N ARG A 251 -20.03 -22.47 -13.35
CA ARG A 251 -20.94 -21.30 -13.45
C ARG A 251 -20.57 -20.28 -14.54
N GLY A 252 -20.26 -20.76 -15.74
CA GLY A 252 -20.01 -19.89 -16.91
C GLY A 252 -18.68 -19.14 -16.87
N LYS A 253 -17.79 -19.47 -15.94
CA LYS A 253 -16.44 -18.91 -15.91
C LYS A 253 -15.62 -19.42 -17.11
N PRO A 254 -14.66 -18.64 -17.61
CA PRO A 254 -13.77 -19.09 -18.67
C PRO A 254 -13.08 -20.38 -18.27
N VAL A 255 -12.93 -21.30 -19.21
CA VAL A 255 -12.20 -22.56 -19.01
C VAL A 255 -10.82 -22.56 -19.67
N GLY A 256 -10.46 -21.46 -20.34
CA GLY A 256 -9.18 -21.26 -21.04
C GLY A 256 -9.20 -21.73 -22.49
N GLY A 257 -8.59 -20.93 -23.36
CA GLY A 257 -8.43 -21.17 -24.79
C GLY A 257 -7.11 -21.85 -25.14
N SER A 258 -6.81 -21.93 -26.45
CA SER A 258 -5.51 -22.39 -26.93
C SER A 258 -4.49 -21.25 -26.83
N MET A 259 -3.48 -21.39 -25.97
CA MET A 259 -2.30 -20.53 -25.99
C MET A 259 -1.36 -21.01 -27.10
N LYS A 260 -1.78 -20.85 -28.36
CA LYS A 260 -0.83 -20.83 -29.47
C LYS A 260 -0.16 -19.46 -29.41
N GLY A 261 1.17 -19.47 -29.25
CA GLY A 261 1.95 -18.25 -29.38
C GLY A 261 1.69 -17.64 -30.75
N ASP A 262 1.38 -16.35 -30.78
CA ASP A 262 1.50 -15.56 -32.00
C ASP A 262 2.99 -15.43 -32.34
#